data_AF-A0A529K2K4-F1
#
_entry.id   AF-A0A529K2K4-F1
#
_cell.length_a   1.000
_cell.length_b   1.000
_cell.length_c   1.000
_cell.angle_alpha   90.00
_cell.angle_beta   90.00
_cell.angle_gamma   90.00
#
_symmetry.space_group_name_H-M   'P 1'
#
loop_
_entity.id
_entity.type
_entity.pdbx_description
1 polymer ?
#
loop_
_entity_poly.entity_id
_entity_poly.type
_entity_poly.pdbx_seq_one_letter_code
_entity_poly.pdbx_strand_id
1 'polypeptide(L)' 'MRAENIHGTALLIGECGVLITGPSGSGKTTLALTLLD' A
#
# COMPACT_ATOMS: atom_id res chain seq x y z
N MET A 1 -7.23 -15.80 16.62
CA MET A 1 -7.26 -14.50 15.91
C MET A 1 -7.40 -14.80 14.42
N ARG A 2 -8.34 -14.19 13.71
CA ARG A 2 -8.57 -14.45 12.27
C ARG A 2 -7.97 -13.28 11.49
N ALA A 3 -7.22 -13.57 10.42
CA ALA A 3 -6.70 -12.51 9.56
C ALA A 3 -7.86 -11.83 8.83
N GLU A 4 -7.84 -10.50 8.80
CA GLU A 4 -8.82 -9.68 8.08
C GLU A 4 -8.26 -9.28 6.72
N ASN A 5 -9.12 -9.24 5.70
CA ASN A 5 -8.75 -8.75 4.38
C ASN A 5 -8.70 -7.22 4.41
N ILE A 6 -7.59 -6.64 3.96
CA ILE A 6 -7.43 -5.19 3.85
C ILE A 6 -7.18 -4.83 2.38
N HIS A 7 -7.97 -3.90 1.84
CA HIS A 7 -7.78 -3.42 0.47
C HIS A 7 -6.80 -2.23 0.43
N GLY A 8 -5.66 -2.42 -0.20
CA GLY A 8 -4.60 -1.42 -0.31
C GLY A 8 -3.43 -1.92 -1.14
N THR A 9 -2.34 -1.14 -1.17
CA THR A 9 -1.08 -1.51 -1.83
C THR A 9 0.02 -1.59 -0.78
N ALA A 10 0.66 -2.75 -0.64
CA ALA A 10 1.74 -2.97 0.31
C ALA A 10 3.11 -2.88 -0.38
N LEU A 11 4.08 -2.28 0.30
CA LEU A 11 5.45 -2.10 -0.18
C LEU A 11 6.44 -2.08 0.98
N LEU A 12 7.70 -2.35 0.67
CA LEU A 12 8.83 -2.27 1.61
C LEU A 12 9.63 -1.01 1.30
N ILE A 13 9.79 -0.11 2.29
CA ILE A 13 10.66 1.06 2.19
C ILE A 13 11.84 0.86 3.14
N GLY A 14 13.02 0.57 2.59
CA GLY A 14 14.16 0.10 3.40
C GLY A 14 13.79 -1.19 4.12
N GLU A 15 13.71 -1.15 5.45
CA GLU A 15 13.28 -2.28 6.29
C GLU A 15 11.84 -2.14 6.82
N CYS A 16 11.13 -1.05 6.47
CA CYS A 16 9.79 -0.75 6.97
C CYS A 16 8.70 -1.22 6.00
N GLY A 17 7.81 -2.10 6.48
CA GLY A 17 6.59 -2.46 5.76
C GLY A 17 5.55 -1.33 5.79
N VAL A 18 5.11 -0.88 4.62
CA VAL A 18 4.13 0.19 4.47
C VAL A 18 2.90 -0.33 3.73
N LEU A 19 1.70 -0.01 4.25
CA LEU A 19 0.42 -0.30 3.62
C LEU A 19 -0.28 1.01 3.24
N ILE A 20 -0.41 1.28 1.95
CA ILE A 20 -1.13 2.43 1.43
C ILE A 20 -2.62 2.09 1.30
N THR A 21 -3.45 2.76 2.09
CA THR A 21 -4.92 2.63 2.07
C THR A 21 -5.60 3.92 1.61
N GLY A 22 -6.85 3.81 1.16
CA GLY A 22 -7.65 4.96 0.74
C GLY A 22 -8.79 4.57 -0.21
N PRO A 23 -9.71 5.50 -0.51
CA PRO A 23 -10.83 5.26 -1.42
C PRO A 23 -10.39 4.77 -2.80
N SER A 24 -11.30 4.13 -3.54
CA SER A 24 -11.07 3.79 -4.95
C SER A 24 -10.76 5.05 -5.76
N GLY A 25 -9.78 4.97 -6.68
CA GLY A 25 -9.36 6.12 -7.49
C GLY A 25 -8.43 7.13 -6.81
N SER A 26 -8.10 6.98 -5.52
CA SER A 26 -7.23 7.93 -4.79
C SER A 26 -5.73 7.88 -5.18
N GLY A 27 -5.36 7.09 -6.19
CA GLY A 27 -3.97 6.96 -6.63
C GLY A 27 -3.06 6.05 -5.80
N LYS A 28 -3.60 5.11 -4.99
CA LYS A 28 -2.80 4.18 -4.16
C LYS A 28 -1.69 3.48 -4.95
N THR A 29 -2.04 2.90 -6.11
CA THR A 29 -1.09 2.22 -7.00
C THR A 29 -0.12 3.20 -7.65
N THR A 30 -0.59 4.38 -8.06
CA THR A 30 0.27 5.43 -8.61
C THR A 30 1.33 5.86 -7.60
N LEU A 31 0.94 6.16 -6.35
CA LEU A 31 1.87 6.50 -5.28
C LEU A 31 2.86 5.36 -5.00
N ALA A 32 2.38 4.11 -4.94
CA ALA A 32 3.26 2.97 -4.75
C ALA A 32 4.31 2.85 -5.87
N LEU A 33 3.90 3.03 -7.14
CA LEU A 33 4.81 2.99 -8.28
C LEU A 33 5.81 4.14 -8.26
N THR A 34 5.39 5.36 -7.91
CA THR A 34 6.29 6.52 -7.78
C THR A 34 7.34 6.34 -6.68
N LEU A 35 7.07 5.52 -5.66
CA LEU A 35 8.02 5.21 -4.59
C LEU A 35 9.00 4.08 -4.94
N LEU A 36 8.82 3.40 -6.08
CA LEU A 36 9.71 2.33 -6.55
C LEU A 36 10.82 2.83 -7.48
N ASP A 37 10.69 4.04 -8.01
CA ASP A 37 11.74 4.74 -8.76
C ASP A 37 12.77 5.40 -7.81
#